data_AF-A0A2E3C2U1-F1
#
_entry.id   AF-A0A2E3C2U1-F1
#
_cell.length_a   1.000
_cell.length_b   1.000
_cell.length_c   1.000
_cell.angle_alpha   90.00
_cell.angle_beta   90.00
_cell.angle_gamma   90.00
#
_symmetry.space_group_name_H-M   'P 1'
#
loop_
_entity.id
_entity.type
_entity.pdbx_description
1 polymer ?
#
loop_
_entity_poly.entity_id
_entity_poly.type
_entity_poly.pdbx_seq_one_letter_code
_entity_poly.pdbx_strand_id
1 'polypeptide(L)'
;MKLSNLFKVLTVCVVVGGGLAYNASASSLLFISPHRAVIASGDRTTEVTVANQSDYKRRYEITLIDSVMTEAGATKRVDTFEYSAKRMLRYVPRSVELEPGERQTVRVMVRRPRDLADGDYHTHMLFREQQVEEPVEQNTDEDRTFSFEVGARYGVAIPVIVQAGTVESDLSFGTVTPQAEPKGMTVEFKRGGNAEANGFLRIFKETPAGEEVASSPMWVRIYREVDRIERTVPLLPEITAKGTFVLRLYVSPEPGAEVITEEKITL
;
A
#
# COMPACT_ATOMS: atom_id res chain seq x y z
N MET A 1 62.98 -53.30 2.19
CA MET A 1 62.84 -51.83 2.17
C MET A 1 61.75 -51.45 3.16
N LYS A 2 62.14 -50.79 4.26
CA LYS A 2 61.26 -50.23 5.31
C LYS A 2 60.75 -48.84 4.87
N LEU A 3 59.61 -48.39 5.40
CA LEU A 3 59.26 -47.04 5.89
C LEU A 3 57.72 -47.02 6.10
N SER A 4 57.16 -47.27 7.29
CA SER A 4 57.03 -46.45 8.51
C SER A 4 56.30 -45.10 8.34
N ASN A 5 55.09 -45.05 8.92
CA ASN A 5 54.31 -43.94 9.49
C ASN A 5 54.84 -42.50 9.34
N LEU A 6 53.97 -41.57 8.93
CA LEU A 6 54.02 -40.21 9.45
C LEU A 6 52.64 -39.51 9.47
N PHE A 7 52.27 -39.11 10.69
CA PHE A 7 51.25 -38.15 11.08
C PHE A 7 50.99 -37.02 10.07
N LYS A 8 49.72 -36.77 9.73
CA LYS A 8 49.19 -35.40 9.58
C LYS A 8 47.78 -35.32 10.14
N VAL A 9 47.70 -34.72 11.32
CA VAL A 9 46.50 -34.07 11.86
C VAL A 9 46.07 -33.02 10.84
N LEU A 10 44.88 -33.14 10.27
CA LEU A 10 44.27 -32.07 9.49
C LEU A 10 43.02 -31.59 10.24
N THR A 11 43.19 -30.41 10.81
CA THR A 11 42.22 -29.54 11.46
C THR A 11 40.90 -29.49 10.70
N VAL A 12 39.82 -29.88 11.36
CA VAL A 12 38.45 -29.61 10.94
C VAL A 12 38.18 -28.12 11.15
N CYS A 13 38.30 -27.32 10.08
CA CYS A 13 37.74 -25.97 10.06
C CYS A 13 36.23 -26.07 9.83
N VAL A 14 35.46 -26.07 10.92
CA VAL A 14 34.03 -25.70 10.89
C VAL A 14 33.98 -24.21 10.57
N VAL A 15 33.90 -23.87 9.29
CA VAL A 15 33.44 -22.53 8.89
C VAL A 15 31.93 -22.55 9.02
N VAL A 16 31.47 -21.99 10.13
CA VAL A 16 30.07 -21.59 10.35
C VAL A 16 29.68 -20.69 9.18
N GLY A 17 28.89 -21.24 8.25
CA GLY A 17 28.23 -20.47 7.21
C GLY A 17 27.20 -19.56 7.83
N GLY A 18 27.66 -18.43 8.36
CA GLY A 18 26.81 -17.29 8.70
C GLY A 18 26.27 -16.71 7.40
N GLY A 19 25.16 -17.27 6.92
CA GLY A 19 24.35 -16.63 5.91
C GLY A 19 23.83 -15.32 6.50
N LEU A 20 24.55 -14.23 6.24
CA LEU A 20 23.98 -12.89 6.32
C LEU A 20 22.87 -12.87 5.27
N ALA A 21 21.64 -13.16 5.71
CA ALA A 21 20.46 -12.82 4.96
C ALA A 21 20.46 -11.30 4.84
N TYR A 22 21.03 -10.81 3.74
CA TYR A 22 20.76 -9.46 3.29
C TYR A 22 19.26 -9.41 3.07
N ASN A 23 18.55 -8.83 4.03
CA ASN A 23 17.25 -8.26 3.75
C ASN A 23 17.51 -7.20 2.69
N ALA A 24 17.37 -7.59 1.42
CA ALA A 24 17.23 -6.65 0.34
C ALA A 24 15.92 -5.93 0.61
N SER A 25 15.98 -4.89 1.44
CA SER A 25 14.94 -3.89 1.50
C SER A 25 14.84 -3.34 0.09
N ALA A 26 13.80 -3.72 -0.64
CA ALA A 26 13.49 -3.08 -1.91
C ALA A 26 13.30 -1.59 -1.60
N SER A 27 14.33 -0.78 -1.89
CA SER A 27 14.22 0.67 -1.75
C SER A 27 13.20 1.14 -2.78
N SER A 28 12.18 1.86 -2.32
CA SER A 28 11.26 2.51 -3.25
C SER A 28 12.07 3.51 -4.07
N LEU A 29 11.95 3.51 -5.39
CA LEU A 29 12.65 4.49 -6.25
C LEU A 29 12.10 5.91 -6.05
N LEU A 30 10.81 5.99 -5.73
CA LEU A 30 10.08 7.23 -5.50
C LEU A 30 9.40 7.18 -4.14
N PHE A 31 9.71 8.16 -3.30
CA PHE A 31 8.92 8.47 -2.13
C PHE A 31 7.76 9.38 -2.53
N ILE A 32 6.58 9.13 -1.98
CA ILE A 32 5.39 9.97 -2.18
C ILE A 32 4.75 10.17 -0.81
N SER A 33 4.34 11.39 -0.48
CA SER A 33 3.59 11.67 0.74
C SER A 33 2.57 12.80 0.52
N PRO A 34 1.32 12.65 0.98
CA PRO A 34 0.77 11.44 1.60
C PRO A 34 0.54 10.32 0.55
N HIS A 35 0.38 9.08 1.02
CA HIS A 35 0.01 7.94 0.14
C HIS A 35 -1.47 7.98 -0.28
N ARG A 36 -2.23 8.93 0.26
CA ARG A 36 -3.64 9.20 -0.02
C ARG A 36 -3.88 10.67 0.31
N ALA A 37 -4.35 11.44 -0.67
CA ALA A 37 -4.67 12.84 -0.47
C ALA A 37 -6.19 13.01 -0.32
N VAL A 38 -6.62 13.73 0.70
CA VAL A 38 -8.03 14.05 0.94
C VAL A 38 -8.18 15.56 0.90
N ILE A 39 -9.12 16.06 0.10
CA ILE A 39 -9.51 17.46 0.07
C ILE A 39 -10.92 17.55 0.67
N ALA A 40 -10.99 17.93 1.95
CA ALA A 40 -12.25 18.04 2.67
C ALA A 40 -13.18 19.09 2.03
N SER A 41 -14.47 19.06 2.36
CA SER A 41 -15.49 19.95 1.75
C SER A 41 -15.13 21.44 1.89
N GLY A 42 -14.51 21.84 3.00
CA GLY A 42 -14.03 23.20 3.26
C GLY A 42 -12.72 23.57 2.55
N ASP A 43 -11.95 22.58 2.10
CA ASP A 43 -10.64 22.79 1.50
C ASP A 43 -10.72 22.97 -0.01
N ARG A 44 -9.78 23.74 -0.55
CA ARG A 44 -9.65 23.98 -2.00
C ARG A 44 -8.38 23.37 -2.58
N THR A 45 -7.42 22.99 -1.75
CA THR A 45 -6.11 22.52 -2.17
C THR A 45 -5.55 21.49 -1.20
N THR A 46 -4.70 20.62 -1.72
CA THR A 46 -3.80 19.76 -0.94
C THR A 46 -2.46 19.67 -1.65
N GLU A 47 -1.45 19.16 -0.96
CA GLU A 47 -0.11 18.98 -1.49
C GLU A 47 0.29 17.50 -1.46
N VAL A 48 1.06 17.10 -2.47
CA VAL A 48 1.68 15.78 -2.56
C VAL A 48 3.16 16.00 -2.79
N THR A 49 3.98 15.62 -1.82
CA THR A 49 5.43 15.68 -1.91
C THR A 49 5.94 14.39 -2.55
N VAL A 50 6.82 14.52 -3.53
CA VAL A 50 7.55 13.41 -4.11
C VAL A 50 9.04 13.60 -3.92
N ALA A 51 9.78 12.52 -3.70
CA ALA A 51 11.24 12.58 -3.57
C ALA A 51 11.91 11.39 -4.25
N ASN A 52 12.98 11.66 -4.98
CA ASN A 52 13.78 10.61 -5.59
C ASN A 52 14.64 9.93 -4.53
N GLN A 53 14.40 8.64 -4.31
CA GLN A 53 15.13 7.82 -3.33
C GLN A 53 16.20 6.93 -3.98
N SER A 54 16.43 7.09 -5.27
CA SER A 54 17.49 6.39 -6.00
C SER A 54 18.74 7.24 -6.16
N ASP A 55 19.81 6.62 -6.65
CA ASP A 55 21.10 7.26 -6.93
C ASP A 55 21.18 7.89 -8.33
N TYR A 56 20.12 7.78 -9.14
CA TYR A 56 20.08 8.32 -10.50
C TYR A 56 19.04 9.44 -10.60
N LYS A 57 19.29 10.39 -11.49
CA LYS A 57 18.32 11.41 -11.87
C LYS A 57 17.08 10.75 -12.50
N ARG A 58 15.88 11.12 -12.04
CA ARG A 58 14.61 10.54 -12.52
C ARG A 58 13.62 11.59 -12.94
N ARG A 59 12.81 11.28 -13.96
CA ARG A 59 11.76 12.14 -14.47
C ARG A 59 10.42 11.41 -14.40
N TYR A 60 9.39 12.07 -13.85
CA TYR A 60 8.06 11.51 -13.71
C TYR A 60 7.01 12.40 -14.39
N GLU A 61 6.16 11.78 -15.21
CA GLU A 61 4.92 12.38 -15.71
C GLU A 61 3.80 12.15 -14.71
N ILE A 62 3.00 13.19 -14.44
CA ILE A 62 1.90 13.14 -13.48
C ILE A 62 0.57 13.19 -14.24
N THR A 63 -0.26 12.18 -14.06
CA THR A 63 -1.58 12.05 -14.72
C THR A 63 -2.67 11.71 -13.71
N LEU A 64 -3.93 12.05 -14.03
CA LEU A 64 -5.09 11.59 -13.26
C LEU A 64 -5.77 10.42 -13.99
N ILE A 65 -6.02 9.35 -13.24
CA ILE A 65 -6.55 8.09 -13.76
C ILE A 65 -7.72 7.66 -12.88
N ASP A 66 -8.81 7.24 -13.51
CA ASP A 66 -9.94 6.70 -12.75
C ASP A 66 -9.71 5.22 -12.51
N SER A 67 -9.91 4.79 -11.27
CA SER A 67 -9.75 3.41 -10.86
C SER A 67 -10.80 3.14 -9.79
N VAL A 68 -11.63 2.12 -9.97
CA VAL A 68 -12.70 1.75 -9.04
C VAL A 68 -12.29 0.56 -8.20
N MET A 69 -12.82 0.48 -6.98
CA MET A 69 -12.63 -0.70 -6.13
C MET A 69 -13.54 -1.85 -6.60
N THR A 70 -13.05 -3.09 -6.46
CA THR A 70 -13.83 -4.32 -6.64
C THR A 70 -14.26 -4.88 -5.28
N GLU A 71 -15.24 -5.78 -5.25
CA GLU A 71 -15.64 -6.47 -4.01
C GLU A 71 -14.49 -7.29 -3.39
N ALA A 72 -13.48 -7.67 -4.17
CA ALA A 72 -12.25 -8.29 -3.66
C ALA A 72 -11.27 -7.27 -3.03
N GLY A 73 -11.65 -6.00 -2.93
CA GLY A 73 -10.84 -4.91 -2.39
C GLY A 73 -9.67 -4.45 -3.28
N ALA A 74 -9.54 -5.00 -4.49
CA ALA A 74 -8.58 -4.56 -5.49
C ALA A 74 -9.09 -3.32 -6.23
N THR A 75 -8.21 -2.60 -6.92
CA THR A 75 -8.64 -1.49 -7.79
C THR A 75 -8.45 -1.85 -9.26
N LYS A 76 -9.36 -1.37 -10.11
CA LYS A 76 -9.33 -1.58 -11.55
C LYS A 76 -9.51 -0.25 -12.26
N ARG A 77 -8.61 0.04 -13.21
CA ARG A 77 -8.69 1.22 -14.06
C ARG A 77 -9.96 1.20 -14.90
N VAL A 78 -10.63 2.35 -14.98
CA VAL A 78 -11.80 2.60 -15.82
C VAL A 78 -11.63 3.93 -16.56
N ASP A 79 -12.38 4.13 -17.63
CA ASP A 79 -12.34 5.39 -18.39
C ASP A 79 -13.18 6.48 -17.73
N THR A 80 -14.34 6.10 -17.19
CA THR A 80 -15.29 6.97 -16.48
C THR A 80 -16.07 6.16 -15.44
N PHE A 81 -16.48 6.80 -14.36
CA PHE A 81 -17.44 6.26 -13.39
C PHE A 81 -18.15 7.41 -12.66
N GLU A 82 -19.26 7.09 -11.98
CA GLU A 82 -20.17 8.06 -11.38
C GLU A 82 -19.51 9.00 -10.37
N TYR A 83 -18.62 8.45 -9.53
CA TYR A 83 -17.98 9.20 -8.44
C TYR A 83 -16.55 9.67 -8.80
N SER A 84 -16.29 9.95 -10.07
CA SER A 84 -14.96 10.44 -10.51
C SER A 84 -14.69 11.89 -10.09
N ALA A 85 -13.56 12.11 -9.40
CA ALA A 85 -13.04 13.43 -9.10
C ALA A 85 -12.16 14.02 -10.23
N LYS A 86 -11.84 13.24 -11.27
CA LYS A 86 -10.82 13.58 -12.28
C LYS A 86 -11.03 14.94 -12.95
N ARG A 87 -12.27 15.29 -13.29
CA ARG A 87 -12.60 16.57 -13.94
C ARG A 87 -12.61 17.76 -12.97
N MET A 88 -12.76 17.50 -11.67
CA MET A 88 -12.77 18.50 -10.61
C MET A 88 -11.37 18.98 -10.26
N LEU A 89 -10.35 18.16 -10.53
CA LEU A 89 -8.98 18.41 -10.07
C LEU A 89 -8.13 19.14 -11.12
N ARG A 90 -7.25 20.01 -10.62
CA ARG A 90 -6.14 20.62 -11.34
C ARG A 90 -4.87 20.41 -10.51
N TYR A 91 -3.73 20.25 -11.15
CA TYR A 91 -2.48 20.04 -10.44
C TYR A 91 -1.31 20.63 -11.22
N VAL A 92 -0.28 21.00 -10.46
CA VAL A 92 0.97 21.58 -10.96
C VAL A 92 2.12 21.13 -10.07
N PRO A 93 3.29 20.77 -10.63
CA PRO A 93 3.58 20.65 -12.06
C PRO A 93 2.94 19.40 -12.72
N ARG A 94 3.04 19.28 -14.05
CA ARG A 94 2.58 18.09 -14.81
C ARG A 94 3.66 17.03 -15.00
N SER A 95 4.90 17.42 -14.81
CA SER A 95 6.05 16.53 -14.73
C SER A 95 7.04 17.08 -13.72
N VAL A 96 7.85 16.19 -13.16
CA VAL A 96 8.93 16.54 -12.26
C VAL A 96 10.20 15.85 -12.74
N GLU A 97 11.32 16.54 -12.63
CA GLU A 97 12.65 15.97 -12.80
C GLU A 97 13.36 16.16 -11.46
N LEU A 98 13.96 15.09 -10.94
CA LEU A 98 14.48 15.03 -9.58
C LEU A 98 15.87 14.42 -9.60
N GLU A 99 16.86 15.17 -9.13
CA GLU A 99 18.18 14.66 -8.78
C GLU A 99 18.09 13.67 -7.58
N PRO A 100 19.12 12.85 -7.32
CA PRO A 100 19.15 11.97 -6.15
C PRO A 100 18.89 12.73 -4.84
N GLY A 101 17.89 12.28 -4.07
CA GLY A 101 17.46 12.92 -2.83
C GLY A 101 16.61 14.20 -2.98
N GLU A 102 16.46 14.72 -4.21
CA GLU A 102 15.65 15.92 -4.47
C GLU A 102 14.17 15.67 -4.19
N ARG A 103 13.51 16.70 -3.66
CA ARG A 103 12.09 16.69 -3.34
C ARG A 103 11.35 17.76 -4.11
N GLN A 104 10.16 17.42 -4.61
CA GLN A 104 9.26 18.35 -5.26
C GLN A 104 7.86 18.24 -4.67
N THR A 105 7.19 19.38 -4.51
CA THR A 105 5.79 19.42 -4.10
C THR A 105 4.89 19.58 -5.34
N VAL A 106 3.86 18.74 -5.43
CA VAL A 106 2.77 18.83 -6.40
C VAL A 106 1.57 19.42 -5.71
N ARG A 107 1.16 20.61 -6.14
CA ARG A 107 -0.04 21.28 -5.61
C ARG A 107 -1.26 20.79 -6.37
N VAL A 108 -2.23 20.26 -5.63
CA VAL A 108 -3.50 19.76 -6.15
C VAL A 108 -4.60 20.71 -5.72
N MET A 109 -5.40 21.16 -6.68
CA MET A 109 -6.48 22.12 -6.50
C MET A 109 -7.79 21.50 -6.96
N VAL A 110 -8.88 21.79 -6.24
CA VAL A 110 -10.21 21.30 -6.60
C VAL A 110 -11.14 22.44 -7.02
N ARG A 111 -11.94 22.17 -8.06
CA ARG A 111 -13.09 22.98 -8.47
C ARG A 111 -14.32 22.09 -8.50
N ARG A 112 -15.10 22.15 -7.42
CA ARG A 112 -16.39 21.47 -7.31
C ARG A 112 -17.44 22.18 -8.18
N PRO A 113 -18.23 21.44 -9.00
CA PRO A 113 -19.44 21.97 -9.61
C PRO A 113 -20.41 22.52 -8.56
N ARG A 114 -21.27 23.49 -8.95
CA ARG A 114 -22.24 24.11 -8.02
C ARG A 114 -23.28 23.12 -7.50
N ASP A 115 -23.74 22.23 -8.37
CA ASP A 115 -24.81 21.27 -8.08
C ASP A 115 -24.23 19.86 -7.85
N LEU A 116 -23.02 19.77 -7.31
CA LEU A 116 -22.40 18.49 -6.99
C LEU A 116 -23.10 17.89 -5.77
N ALA A 117 -23.64 16.68 -5.92
CA ALA A 117 -24.27 15.97 -4.81
C ALA A 117 -23.27 15.67 -3.69
N ASP A 118 -23.78 15.65 -2.46
CA ASP A 118 -23.01 15.36 -1.26
C ASP A 118 -22.32 13.98 -1.32
N GLY A 119 -21.15 13.91 -0.67
CA GLY A 119 -20.36 12.69 -0.51
C GLY A 119 -18.98 12.75 -1.15
N ASP A 120 -18.34 11.58 -1.23
CA ASP A 120 -16.98 11.45 -1.75
C ASP A 120 -16.95 11.17 -3.25
N TYR A 121 -15.93 11.74 -3.88
CA TYR A 121 -15.52 11.49 -5.26
C TYR A 121 -14.03 11.18 -5.24
N HIS A 122 -13.55 10.28 -6.09
CA HIS A 122 -12.13 9.95 -6.14
C HIS A 122 -11.58 9.79 -7.55
N THR A 123 -10.26 9.87 -7.63
CA THR A 123 -9.46 9.49 -8.78
C THR A 123 -8.08 9.13 -8.24
N HIS A 124 -7.16 8.73 -9.10
CA HIS A 124 -5.79 8.43 -8.68
C HIS A 124 -4.81 9.32 -9.43
N MET A 125 -3.86 9.90 -8.69
CA MET A 125 -2.72 10.61 -9.23
C MET A 125 -1.60 9.61 -9.52
N LEU A 126 -1.38 9.33 -10.80
CA LEU A 126 -0.36 8.43 -11.31
C LEU A 126 0.92 9.21 -11.62
N PHE A 127 1.99 8.85 -10.92
CA PHE A 127 3.37 9.23 -11.20
C PHE A 127 3.97 8.11 -12.05
N ARG A 128 4.21 8.39 -13.32
CA ARG A 128 4.80 7.44 -14.26
C ARG A 128 6.18 7.89 -14.64
N GLU A 129 7.17 7.04 -14.41
CA GLU A 129 8.54 7.31 -14.82
C GLU A 129 8.63 7.45 -16.34
N GLN A 130 9.30 8.52 -16.77
CA GLN A 130 9.77 8.71 -18.13
C GLN A 130 11.16 8.08 -18.23
N GLN A 131 11.47 7.47 -19.38
CA GLN A 131 12.69 6.69 -19.61
C GLN A 131 13.93 7.37 -19.02
N VAL A 132 14.71 6.59 -18.26
CA VAL A 132 15.91 7.05 -17.55
C VAL A 132 17.12 7.03 -18.48
N GLU A 133 18.04 7.96 -18.29
CA GLU A 133 19.42 7.84 -18.77
C GLU A 133 20.21 7.05 -17.71
N GLU A 134 20.00 5.73 -17.62
CA GLU A 134 20.92 4.90 -16.83
C GLU A 134 22.22 4.75 -17.65
N PRO A 135 23.41 4.96 -17.06
CA PRO A 135 24.64 4.73 -17.78
C PRO A 135 24.73 3.24 -18.11
N VAL A 136 24.60 2.91 -19.40
CA VAL A 136 24.91 1.58 -19.91
C VAL A 136 26.41 1.38 -19.68
N GLU A 137 26.78 0.43 -18.83
CA GLU A 137 28.15 -0.09 -18.84
C GLU A 137 28.39 -0.67 -20.24
N GLN A 138 29.08 0.10 -21.09
CA GLN A 138 29.55 -0.41 -22.37
C GLN A 138 30.61 -1.47 -22.05
N ASN A 139 30.20 -2.73 -22.03
CA ASN A 139 31.12 -3.84 -22.20
C ASN A 139 31.70 -3.72 -23.61
N THR A 140 32.90 -3.15 -23.72
CA THR A 140 33.73 -3.14 -24.93
C THR A 140 34.32 -4.53 -25.20
N ASP A 141 33.46 -5.54 -25.35
CA ASP A 141 33.86 -6.83 -25.93
C ASP A 141 33.27 -6.92 -27.33
N GLU A 142 34.15 -6.99 -28.33
CA GLU A 142 33.87 -7.06 -29.77
C GLU A 142 33.26 -8.41 -30.23
N ASP A 143 32.44 -9.05 -29.40
CA ASP A 143 31.69 -10.25 -29.80
C ASP A 143 30.20 -9.92 -29.90
N ARG A 144 29.65 -10.14 -31.10
CA ARG A 144 28.26 -9.85 -31.50
C ARG A 144 27.26 -10.57 -30.59
N THR A 145 26.95 -9.94 -29.47
CA THR A 145 25.93 -10.38 -28.53
C THR A 145 24.76 -9.42 -28.70
N PHE A 146 23.62 -9.92 -29.16
CA PHE A 146 22.39 -9.15 -29.20
C PHE A 146 22.00 -8.80 -27.76
N SER A 147 22.21 -7.56 -27.34
CA SER A 147 21.70 -7.04 -26.07
C SER A 147 20.23 -6.65 -26.25
N PHE A 148 19.34 -7.38 -25.57
CA PHE A 148 17.94 -6.99 -25.42
C PHE A 148 17.80 -6.23 -24.10
N GLU A 149 17.55 -4.92 -24.17
CA GLU A 149 17.22 -4.11 -23.01
C GLU A 149 15.69 -4.00 -22.89
N VAL A 150 15.12 -4.66 -21.87
CA VAL A 150 13.70 -4.52 -21.53
C VAL A 150 13.58 -3.44 -20.45
N GLY A 151 13.28 -2.21 -20.85
CA GLY A 151 13.02 -1.11 -19.93
C GLY A 151 11.67 -1.29 -19.22
N ALA A 152 11.67 -1.75 -17.97
CA ALA A 152 10.49 -1.70 -17.13
C ALA A 152 10.23 -0.24 -16.70
N ARG A 153 9.03 0.29 -16.97
CA ARG A 153 8.65 1.65 -16.56
C ARG A 153 7.95 1.61 -15.21
N TYR A 154 8.54 2.22 -14.20
CA TYR A 154 7.96 2.31 -12.88
C TYR A 154 6.78 3.29 -12.85
N GLY A 155 5.71 2.95 -12.12
CA GLY A 155 4.55 3.82 -11.97
C GLY A 155 3.83 3.59 -10.65
N VAL A 156 3.52 4.68 -9.94
CA VAL A 156 2.81 4.65 -8.66
C VAL A 156 1.59 5.55 -8.74
N ALA A 157 0.44 5.02 -8.34
CA ALA A 157 -0.81 5.77 -8.29
C ALA A 157 -1.25 5.93 -6.84
N ILE A 158 -1.44 7.17 -6.38
CA ILE A 158 -2.04 7.46 -5.07
C ILE A 158 -3.48 7.93 -5.26
N PRO A 159 -4.43 7.53 -4.39
CA PRO A 159 -5.78 8.06 -4.45
C PRO A 159 -5.84 9.53 -4.00
N VAL A 160 -6.69 10.29 -4.69
CA VAL A 160 -7.04 11.67 -4.38
C VAL A 160 -8.55 11.75 -4.22
N ILE A 161 -8.99 12.02 -3.00
CA ILE A 161 -10.40 12.05 -2.60
C ILE A 161 -10.83 13.50 -2.49
N VAL A 162 -11.99 13.80 -3.05
CA VAL A 162 -12.66 15.09 -2.99
C VAL A 162 -13.98 14.88 -2.28
N GLN A 163 -14.10 15.47 -1.09
CA GLN A 163 -15.36 15.50 -0.34
C GLN A 163 -16.19 16.68 -0.79
N ALA A 164 -17.51 16.52 -0.92
CA ALA A 164 -18.45 17.58 -1.24
C ALA A 164 -19.62 17.59 -0.26
N GLY A 165 -20.00 18.78 0.21
CA GLY A 165 -21.13 18.95 1.13
C GLY A 165 -20.95 18.16 2.42
N THR A 166 -22.05 17.58 2.92
CA THR A 166 -22.07 16.72 4.10
C THR A 166 -21.64 15.30 3.74
N VAL A 167 -20.66 14.79 4.47
CA VAL A 167 -20.14 13.43 4.27
C VAL A 167 -20.50 12.55 5.46
N GLU A 168 -21.07 11.38 5.15
CA GLU A 168 -21.43 10.33 6.10
C GLU A 168 -20.73 9.05 5.69
N SER A 169 -20.05 8.42 6.65
CA SER A 169 -19.26 7.21 6.44
C SER A 169 -19.43 6.28 7.63
N ASP A 170 -19.89 5.06 7.35
CA ASP A 170 -19.95 3.98 8.32
C ASP A 170 -19.13 2.79 7.86
N LEU A 171 -18.45 2.12 8.79
CA LEU A 171 -17.73 0.88 8.54
C LEU A 171 -18.12 -0.15 9.60
N SER A 172 -18.61 -1.30 9.16
CA SER A 172 -18.98 -2.40 10.06
C SER A 172 -18.40 -3.73 9.61
N PHE A 173 -18.39 -4.69 10.54
CA PHE A 173 -18.12 -6.08 10.20
C PHE A 173 -19.36 -6.73 9.57
N GLY A 174 -19.13 -7.66 8.65
CA GLY A 174 -20.10 -8.59 8.12
C GLY A 174 -19.82 -10.00 8.63
N THR A 175 -19.91 -10.99 7.75
CA THR A 175 -19.55 -12.38 8.10
C THR A 175 -18.03 -12.52 8.31
N VAL A 176 -17.64 -13.30 9.32
CA VAL A 176 -16.26 -13.72 9.56
C VAL A 176 -16.17 -15.23 9.50
N THR A 177 -15.28 -15.78 8.68
CA THR A 177 -15.09 -17.22 8.50
C THR A 177 -13.63 -17.62 8.71
N PRO A 178 -13.35 -18.80 9.27
CA PRO A 178 -11.98 -19.30 9.40
C PRO A 178 -11.36 -19.61 8.02
N GLN A 179 -10.07 -19.29 7.86
CA GLN A 179 -9.28 -19.59 6.66
C GLN A 179 -8.08 -20.49 7.04
N ALA A 180 -7.92 -21.61 6.33
CA ALA A 180 -6.82 -22.56 6.59
C ALA A 180 -5.49 -22.10 5.97
N GLU A 181 -5.51 -21.60 4.73
CA GLU A 181 -4.33 -21.18 3.99
C GLU A 181 -4.57 -19.83 3.27
N PRO A 182 -3.82 -18.77 3.62
CA PRO A 182 -2.99 -18.67 4.83
C PRO A 182 -3.85 -18.82 6.10
N LYS A 183 -3.27 -19.38 7.17
CA LYS A 183 -3.94 -19.53 8.47
C LYS A 183 -4.45 -18.16 8.92
N GLY A 184 -5.76 -18.02 9.06
CA GLY A 184 -6.37 -16.70 9.11
C GLY A 184 -7.88 -16.73 9.30
N MET A 185 -8.48 -15.60 8.95
CA MET A 185 -9.92 -15.45 8.80
C MET A 185 -10.23 -14.61 7.57
N THR A 186 -11.31 -14.96 6.87
CA THR A 186 -11.89 -14.09 5.86
C THR A 186 -12.96 -13.23 6.52
N VAL A 187 -12.77 -11.91 6.44
CA VAL A 187 -13.62 -10.92 7.08
C VAL A 187 -14.33 -10.13 5.99
N GLU A 188 -15.66 -10.12 6.03
CA GLU A 188 -16.47 -9.18 5.26
C GLU A 188 -16.51 -7.84 6.01
N PHE A 189 -16.33 -6.75 5.28
CA PHE A 189 -16.48 -5.38 5.77
C PHE A 189 -17.56 -4.69 4.96
N LYS A 190 -18.45 -3.95 5.63
CA LYS A 190 -19.57 -3.25 4.99
C LYS A 190 -19.41 -1.74 5.16
N ARG A 191 -19.66 -1.00 4.08
CA ARG A 191 -19.64 0.45 4.01
C ARG A 191 -21.07 0.99 4.00
N GLY A 192 -21.33 2.00 4.83
CA GLY A 192 -22.55 2.80 4.79
C GLY A 192 -22.26 4.28 4.48
N GLY A 193 -23.30 5.02 4.12
CA GLY A 193 -23.22 6.46 3.86
C GLY A 193 -22.84 6.84 2.42
N ASN A 194 -22.52 8.12 2.22
CA ASN A 194 -22.23 8.72 0.92
C ASN A 194 -20.73 8.99 0.69
N ALA A 195 -19.87 8.57 1.62
CA ALA A 195 -18.42 8.75 1.55
C ALA A 195 -17.67 7.41 1.49
N GLU A 196 -16.35 7.46 1.36
CA GLU A 196 -15.52 6.29 1.62
C GLU A 196 -15.54 5.91 3.09
N ALA A 197 -15.52 4.62 3.38
CA ALA A 197 -15.28 4.14 4.74
C ALA A 197 -13.80 3.90 4.97
N ASN A 198 -13.34 4.24 6.17
CA ASN A 198 -11.97 4.02 6.61
C ASN A 198 -11.95 3.59 8.09
N GLY A 199 -11.19 2.55 8.39
CA GLY A 199 -10.91 2.14 9.76
C GLY A 199 -9.59 1.39 9.87
N PHE A 200 -8.95 1.48 11.02
CA PHE A 200 -7.73 0.75 11.34
C PHE A 200 -8.09 -0.53 12.09
N LEU A 201 -7.91 -1.67 11.44
CA LEU A 201 -8.23 -2.99 12.00
C LEU A 201 -7.10 -3.46 12.91
N ARG A 202 -7.48 -3.88 14.12
CA ARG A 202 -6.67 -4.75 14.98
C ARG A 202 -7.48 -5.98 15.33
N ILE A 203 -6.81 -7.13 15.33
CA ILE A 203 -7.40 -8.39 15.75
C ILE A 203 -6.61 -8.88 16.94
N PHE A 204 -7.32 -9.24 17.99
CA PHE A 204 -6.77 -9.80 19.21
C PHE A 204 -7.31 -11.22 19.42
N LYS A 205 -6.55 -12.03 20.15
CA LYS A 205 -7.02 -13.33 20.65
C LYS A 205 -7.12 -13.26 22.17
N GLU A 206 -8.22 -13.75 22.71
CA GLU A 206 -8.41 -13.84 24.15
C GLU A 206 -7.57 -14.97 24.73
N THR A 207 -6.88 -14.67 25.82
CA THR A 207 -6.08 -15.60 26.60
C THR A 207 -6.39 -15.43 28.09
N PRO A 208 -6.03 -16.40 28.96
CA PRO A 208 -6.14 -16.23 30.41
C PRO A 208 -5.37 -15.02 30.96
N ALA A 209 -4.34 -14.55 30.25
CA ALA A 209 -3.52 -13.40 30.62
C ALA A 209 -4.05 -12.06 30.06
N GLY A 210 -5.15 -12.08 29.29
CA GLY A 210 -5.69 -10.92 28.57
C GLY A 210 -5.67 -11.12 27.06
N GLU A 211 -5.63 -10.02 26.32
CA GLU A 211 -5.63 -10.04 24.85
C GLU A 211 -4.21 -10.05 24.27
N GLU A 212 -3.94 -11.00 23.38
CA GLU A 212 -2.72 -11.04 22.57
C GLU A 212 -3.01 -10.54 21.15
N VAL A 213 -2.08 -9.82 20.52
CA VAL A 213 -2.24 -9.37 19.12
C VAL A 213 -2.24 -10.60 18.21
N ALA A 214 -3.31 -10.78 17.44
CA ALA A 214 -3.53 -11.98 16.64
C ALA A 214 -3.09 -11.82 15.17
N SER A 215 -3.03 -10.59 14.66
CA SER A 215 -2.69 -10.28 13.27
C SER A 215 -1.96 -8.93 13.15
N SER A 216 -1.20 -8.76 12.07
CA SER A 216 -0.63 -7.46 11.70
C SER A 216 -1.74 -6.42 11.51
N PRO A 217 -1.69 -5.28 12.23
CA PRO A 217 -2.68 -4.21 12.07
C PRO A 217 -2.70 -3.67 10.63
N MET A 218 -3.89 -3.32 10.14
CA MET A 218 -4.03 -2.84 8.76
C MET A 218 -5.15 -1.82 8.63
N TRP A 219 -5.04 -0.97 7.61
CA TRP A 219 -6.15 -0.12 7.20
C TRP A 219 -7.16 -0.91 6.36
N VAL A 220 -8.42 -0.77 6.71
CA VAL A 220 -9.58 -1.20 5.92
C VAL A 220 -10.18 0.05 5.29
N ARG A 221 -10.27 0.06 3.97
CA ARG A 221 -10.83 1.19 3.21
C ARG A 221 -11.74 0.67 2.12
N ILE A 222 -12.89 1.31 1.96
CA ILE A 222 -13.91 0.95 0.97
C ILE A 222 -14.38 2.23 0.30
N TYR A 223 -14.18 2.34 -1.02
CA TYR A 223 -14.66 3.49 -1.77
C TYR A 223 -16.19 3.47 -1.92
N ARG A 224 -16.77 4.66 -2.16
CA ARG A 224 -18.20 4.89 -2.25
C ARG A 224 -18.92 3.97 -3.25
N GLU A 225 -18.28 3.56 -4.34
CA GLU A 225 -18.87 2.68 -5.34
C GLU A 225 -19.02 1.21 -4.91
N VAL A 226 -18.48 0.82 -3.74
CA VAL A 226 -18.56 -0.55 -3.22
C VAL A 226 -19.18 -0.53 -1.82
N ASP A 227 -20.20 -1.34 -1.60
CA ASP A 227 -20.88 -1.43 -0.30
C ASP A 227 -20.26 -2.48 0.62
N ARG A 228 -19.50 -3.42 0.07
CA ARG A 228 -18.82 -4.45 0.86
C ARG A 228 -17.55 -4.97 0.19
N ILE A 229 -16.57 -5.33 1.01
CA ILE A 229 -15.39 -6.06 0.55
C ILE A 229 -15.13 -7.27 1.43
N GLU A 230 -14.48 -8.28 0.87
CA GLU A 230 -13.95 -9.41 1.61
C GLU A 230 -12.43 -9.35 1.64
N ARG A 231 -11.83 -9.60 2.82
CA ARG A 231 -10.38 -9.74 2.95
C ARG A 231 -10.00 -10.92 3.81
N THR A 232 -9.03 -11.67 3.32
CA THR A 232 -8.32 -12.66 4.13
C THR A 232 -7.28 -11.96 4.99
N VAL A 233 -7.45 -12.07 6.31
CA VAL A 233 -6.53 -11.54 7.32
C VAL A 233 -5.74 -12.70 7.91
N PRO A 234 -4.44 -12.82 7.61
CA PRO A 234 -3.61 -13.89 8.16
C PRO A 234 -3.37 -13.66 9.66
N LEU A 235 -3.38 -14.74 10.42
CA LEU A 235 -2.93 -14.73 11.81
C LEU A 235 -1.40 -14.72 11.86
N LEU A 236 -0.84 -14.15 12.94
CA LEU A 236 0.59 -14.26 13.21
C LEU A 236 0.99 -15.75 13.39
N PRO A 237 2.23 -16.14 13.00
CA PRO A 237 2.65 -17.54 13.01
C PRO A 237 2.42 -18.28 14.34
N GLU A 238 2.68 -17.60 15.46
CA GLU A 238 2.57 -18.07 16.84
C GLU A 238 1.11 -18.24 17.32
N ILE A 239 0.14 -17.63 16.62
CA ILE A 239 -1.25 -17.61 17.05
C ILE A 239 -1.98 -18.87 16.59
N THR A 240 -2.60 -19.60 17.52
CA THR A 240 -3.44 -20.75 17.21
C THR A 240 -4.76 -20.32 16.56
N ALA A 241 -5.21 -21.03 15.53
CA ALA A 241 -6.47 -20.70 14.85
C ALA A 241 -7.73 -20.95 15.69
N LYS A 242 -7.64 -21.81 16.71
CA LYS A 242 -8.74 -22.06 17.66
C LYS A 242 -8.74 -21.05 18.78
N GLY A 243 -9.93 -20.65 19.21
CA GLY A 243 -10.15 -19.76 20.34
C GLY A 243 -11.07 -18.59 19.99
N THR A 244 -11.13 -17.64 20.91
CA THR A 244 -11.97 -16.45 20.75
C THR A 244 -11.12 -15.27 20.29
N PHE A 245 -11.56 -14.61 19.23
CA PHE A 245 -10.93 -13.45 18.63
C PHE A 245 -11.82 -12.22 18.78
N VAL A 246 -11.20 -11.08 19.00
CA VAL A 246 -11.84 -9.77 19.09
C VAL A 246 -11.30 -8.91 17.96
N LEU A 247 -12.15 -8.57 17.01
CA LEU A 247 -11.84 -7.69 15.90
C LEU A 247 -12.32 -6.28 16.27
N ARG A 248 -11.44 -5.28 16.15
CA ARG A 248 -11.77 -3.89 16.41
C ARG A 248 -11.36 -3.01 15.25
N LEU A 249 -12.28 -2.16 14.80
CA LEU A 249 -11.99 -1.09 13.86
C LEU A 249 -11.87 0.22 14.63
N TYR A 250 -10.76 0.92 14.44
CA TYR A 250 -10.46 2.20 15.07
C TYR A 250 -10.50 3.34 14.05
N VAL A 251 -10.82 4.55 14.50
CA VAL A 251 -10.75 5.76 13.65
C VAL A 251 -9.34 6.08 13.19
N SER A 252 -8.32 5.72 13.98
CA SER A 252 -6.91 5.97 13.69
C SER A 252 -6.01 4.88 14.30
N PRO A 253 -4.73 4.80 13.88
CA PRO A 253 -3.76 3.88 14.48
C PRO A 253 -3.22 4.38 15.82
N GLU A 254 -3.59 5.59 16.27
CA GLU A 254 -3.05 6.18 17.48
C GLU A 254 -3.51 5.41 18.73
N PRO A 255 -2.68 5.36 19.79
CA PRO A 255 -3.10 4.82 21.08
C PRO A 255 -4.31 5.59 21.62
N GLY A 256 -5.35 4.87 22.08
CA GLY A 256 -6.57 5.48 22.61
C GLY A 256 -7.54 6.00 21.55
N ALA A 257 -7.31 5.73 20.26
CA ALA A 257 -8.27 6.03 19.20
C ALA A 257 -9.65 5.41 19.50
N GLU A 258 -10.70 6.13 19.13
CA GLU A 258 -12.07 5.67 19.25
C GLU A 258 -12.30 4.38 18.42
N VAL A 259 -13.07 3.45 18.99
CA VAL A 259 -13.51 2.24 18.32
C VAL A 259 -14.77 2.56 17.52
N ILE A 260 -14.70 2.35 16.21
CA ILE A 260 -15.84 2.44 15.29
C ILE A 260 -16.81 1.29 15.57
N THR A 261 -16.29 0.06 15.62
CA THR A 261 -17.06 -1.16 15.90
C THR A 261 -16.14 -2.26 16.43
N GLU A 262 -16.72 -3.18 17.18
CA GLU A 262 -16.08 -4.39 17.69
C GLU A 262 -16.93 -5.61 17.31
N GLU A 263 -16.29 -6.71 16.94
CA GLU A 263 -16.92 -8.01 16.72
C GLU A 263 -16.11 -9.09 17.44
N LYS A 264 -16.83 -10.01 18.10
CA LYS A 264 -16.22 -11.13 18.83
C LYS A 264 -16.63 -12.45 18.18
N ILE A 265 -15.65 -13.25 17.79
CA ILE A 265 -15.88 -14.54 17.12
C ILE A 265 -15.12 -15.67 17.82
N THR A 266 -15.73 -16.85 17.92
CA THR A 266 -15.07 -18.07 18.37
C THR A 266 -14.89 -19.02 17.20
N LEU A 267 -13.65 -19.46 16.97
CA LEU A 267 -13.23 -20.39 15.92
C LEU A 267 -12.74 -21.71 16.50
#